data_AF-A0AAN9TZ31-F1
#
_entry.id   AF-A0AAN9TZ31-F1
#
_cell.length_a   1.000
_cell.length_b   1.000
_cell.length_c   1.000
_cell.angle_alpha   90.00
_cell.angle_beta   90.00
_cell.angle_gamma   90.00
#
_symmetry.space_group_name_H-M   'P 1'
#
loop_
_entity.id
_entity.type
_entity.pdbx_description
1 polymer ?
#
loop_
_entity_poly.entity_id
_entity_poly.type
_entity_poly.pdbx_seq_one_letter_code
_entity_poly.pdbx_strand_id
1 'polypeptide(L)'
;MEYDSYSVREYLLTQGSKNAEIDWLEVLIDATGHYDAMSMSQSVLEEWIFTSADINKWTAINGGMDMITKGLSPIVKNKPIIDSRVTAITSNAADGTLNITVNTTTKPYAYVISTVPLETGFKFKSHWDYDSLIRMGLGRLAPEVLPERIQPHLGTTQAPYQPNGFDELVTLTLRNLASRHNVSIGYLSGQLEGAYAYDWYQSAYLAGAFAIFGPEQFGSVMLYLMTPAQAGHMHWGGETLSSGHAWITGALNSAYRNAVELQYTEGLEDKKAELVRMWGVIDEDDMGWCNWTP
;
A
#
# COMPACT_ATOMS: atom_id res chain seq x y z
N MET A 1 7.28 -16.12 7.73
CA MET A 1 6.14 -16.62 6.93
C MET A 1 5.41 -17.83 7.53
N GLU A 2 5.92 -18.51 8.57
CA GLU A 2 5.27 -19.72 9.15
C GLU A 2 3.79 -19.53 9.51
N TYR A 3 3.42 -18.36 10.05
CA TYR A 3 2.04 -18.07 10.49
C TYR A 3 1.24 -17.22 9.51
N ASP A 4 1.71 -17.07 8.28
CA ASP A 4 1.02 -16.23 7.29
C ASP A 4 -0.34 -16.78 6.87
N SER A 5 -0.55 -18.09 6.97
CA SER A 5 -1.82 -18.73 6.62
C SER A 5 -2.92 -18.54 7.65
N TYR A 6 -2.65 -17.87 8.77
CA TYR A 6 -3.63 -17.62 9.83
C TYR A 6 -4.01 -16.16 9.83
N SER A 7 -5.30 -15.85 10.03
CA SER A 7 -5.65 -14.54 10.56
C SER A 7 -5.19 -14.42 12.02
N VAL A 8 -5.14 -13.20 12.57
CA VAL A 8 -4.80 -13.00 13.99
C VAL A 8 -5.77 -13.75 14.89
N ARG A 9 -7.08 -13.66 14.60
CA ARG A 9 -8.10 -14.38 15.38
C ARG A 9 -7.88 -15.89 15.30
N GLU A 10 -7.67 -16.44 14.11
CA GLU A 10 -7.44 -17.88 13.95
C GLU A 10 -6.20 -18.33 14.73
N TYR A 11 -5.10 -17.58 14.64
CA TYR A 11 -3.90 -17.87 15.41
C TYR A 11 -4.17 -17.86 16.92
N LEU A 12 -4.79 -16.80 17.46
CA LEU A 12 -5.08 -16.69 18.89
C LEU A 12 -6.03 -17.78 19.41
N LEU A 13 -6.99 -18.22 18.59
CA LEU A 13 -7.85 -19.36 18.90
C LEU A 13 -7.04 -20.66 18.99
N THR A 14 -6.05 -20.87 18.11
CA THR A 14 -5.14 -22.03 18.21
C THR A 14 -4.28 -22.02 19.49
N GLN A 15 -4.01 -20.82 20.02
CA GLN A 15 -3.29 -20.63 21.28
C GLN A 15 -4.21 -20.74 22.53
N GLY A 16 -5.50 -21.00 22.35
CA GLY A 16 -6.47 -21.23 23.43
C GLY A 16 -7.20 -19.98 23.94
N SER A 17 -7.06 -18.84 23.26
CA SER A 17 -7.85 -17.64 23.56
C SER A 17 -9.33 -17.85 23.20
N LYS A 18 -10.24 -17.14 23.87
CA LYS A 18 -11.67 -17.14 23.56
C LYS A 18 -12.03 -15.93 22.71
N ASN A 19 -13.09 -16.04 21.90
CA ASN A 19 -13.57 -14.92 21.08
C ASN A 19 -13.75 -13.62 21.87
N ALA A 20 -14.34 -13.66 23.07
CA ALA A 20 -14.52 -12.46 23.88
C ALA A 20 -13.20 -11.81 24.34
N GLU A 21 -12.13 -12.60 24.53
CA GLU A 21 -10.80 -12.08 24.88
C GLU A 21 -10.14 -11.46 23.65
N ILE A 22 -10.32 -12.08 22.49
CA ILE A 22 -9.81 -11.59 21.20
C ILE A 22 -10.52 -10.29 20.81
N ASP A 23 -11.85 -10.21 20.94
CA ASP A 23 -12.64 -9.01 20.66
C ASP A 23 -12.21 -7.85 21.58
N TRP A 24 -11.95 -8.14 22.85
CA TRP A 24 -11.45 -7.13 23.79
C TRP A 24 -10.04 -6.66 23.43
N LEU A 25 -9.17 -7.57 22.99
CA LEU A 25 -7.82 -7.25 22.54
C LEU A 25 -7.84 -6.37 21.29
N GLU A 26 -8.63 -6.75 20.28
CA GLU A 26 -8.81 -5.99 19.04
C GLU A 26 -9.27 -4.55 19.36
N VAL A 27 -10.31 -4.39 20.19
CA VAL A 27 -10.84 -3.06 20.57
C VAL A 27 -9.81 -2.15 21.24
N LEU A 28 -8.81 -2.72 21.94
CA LEU A 28 -7.82 -1.93 22.66
C LEU A 28 -6.57 -1.61 21.85
N ILE A 29 -6.19 -2.49 20.94
CA ILE A 29 -4.89 -2.43 20.27
C ILE A 29 -5.04 -2.06 18.79
N ASP A 30 -6.20 -2.33 18.19
CA ASP A 30 -6.38 -2.26 16.74
C ASP A 30 -7.78 -1.74 16.34
N ALA A 31 -8.04 -1.68 15.04
CA ALA A 31 -9.33 -1.34 14.48
C ALA A 31 -10.24 -2.56 14.38
N THR A 32 -11.55 -2.30 14.42
CA THR A 32 -12.59 -3.32 14.35
C THR A 32 -12.48 -4.16 13.09
N GLY A 33 -12.51 -5.49 13.24
CA GLY A 33 -12.48 -6.45 12.15
C GLY A 33 -11.09 -6.75 11.58
N HIS A 34 -10.04 -6.03 12.01
CA HIS A 34 -8.69 -6.27 11.54
C HIS A 34 -8.20 -7.67 11.90
N TYR A 35 -8.53 -8.20 13.08
CA TYR A 35 -8.04 -9.51 13.51
C TYR A 35 -8.62 -10.68 12.71
N ASP A 36 -9.74 -10.44 12.02
CA ASP A 36 -10.33 -11.37 11.05
C ASP A 36 -9.80 -11.16 9.63
N ALA A 37 -9.37 -9.93 9.30
CA ALA A 37 -8.91 -9.54 7.98
C ALA A 37 -7.46 -9.91 7.70
N MET A 38 -6.57 -9.55 8.63
CA MET A 38 -5.14 -9.51 8.39
C MET A 38 -4.47 -10.81 8.80
N SER A 39 -3.40 -11.17 8.11
CA SER A 39 -2.59 -12.31 8.51
C SER A 39 -1.88 -12.04 9.83
N MET A 40 -1.53 -13.11 10.55
CA MET A 40 -0.70 -12.98 11.75
C MET A 40 0.66 -12.31 11.43
N SER A 41 1.21 -12.53 10.22
CA SER A 41 2.42 -11.85 9.77
C SER A 41 2.22 -10.34 9.65
N GLN A 42 1.11 -9.90 9.07
CA GLN A 42 0.77 -8.47 8.94
C GLN A 42 0.70 -7.81 10.33
N SER A 43 -0.02 -8.43 11.26
CA SER A 43 -0.16 -7.92 12.64
C SER A 43 1.17 -7.77 13.36
N VAL A 44 2.06 -8.76 13.22
CA VAL A 44 3.40 -8.70 13.84
C VAL A 44 4.23 -7.56 13.26
N LEU A 45 4.17 -7.33 11.95
CA LEU A 45 4.90 -6.22 11.31
C LEU A 45 4.35 -4.86 11.77
N GLU A 46 3.03 -4.70 11.83
CA GLU A 46 2.39 -3.48 12.32
C GLU A 46 2.78 -3.17 13.76
N GLU A 47 2.63 -4.15 14.66
CA GLU A 47 2.98 -3.97 16.07
C GLU A 47 4.48 -3.71 16.25
N TRP A 48 5.33 -4.39 15.48
CA TRP A 48 6.77 -4.19 15.52
C TRP A 48 7.15 -2.75 15.16
N ILE A 49 6.52 -2.16 14.15
CA ILE A 49 6.80 -0.77 13.75
C ILE A 49 6.46 0.21 14.87
N PHE A 50 5.32 0.02 15.56
CA PHE A 50 4.92 0.92 16.66
C PHE A 50 5.69 0.69 17.97
N THR A 51 6.23 -0.51 18.20
CA THR A 51 6.87 -0.87 19.48
C THR A 51 8.40 -0.96 19.46
N SER A 52 9.01 -1.15 18.30
CA SER A 52 10.46 -1.35 18.19
C SER A 52 11.28 -0.08 18.44
N ALA A 53 10.71 1.10 18.15
CA ALA A 53 11.37 2.37 18.30
C ALA A 53 10.94 3.10 19.58
N ASP A 54 11.91 3.70 20.26
CA ASP A 54 11.65 4.62 21.38
C ASP A 54 10.70 5.74 20.93
N ILE A 55 9.60 5.93 21.66
CA ILE A 55 8.57 6.94 21.36
C ILE A 55 9.16 8.35 21.21
N ASN A 56 10.27 8.65 21.90
CA ASN A 56 10.94 9.95 21.83
C ASN A 56 11.77 10.15 20.56
N LYS A 57 11.92 9.12 19.72
CA LYS A 57 12.65 9.17 18.45
C LYS A 57 11.74 9.35 17.23
N TRP A 58 10.43 9.29 17.44
CA TRP A 58 9.47 9.59 16.37
C TRP A 58 9.57 11.05 15.98
N THR A 59 9.60 11.30 14.67
CA THR A 59 9.74 12.65 14.13
C THR A 59 8.67 12.90 13.07
N ALA A 60 8.29 14.17 12.94
CA ALA A 60 7.43 14.66 11.88
C ALA A 60 8.16 15.76 11.11
N ILE A 61 7.82 15.91 9.84
CA ILE A 61 8.42 16.97 9.02
C ILE A 61 7.70 18.28 9.33
N ASN A 62 8.45 19.23 9.88
CA ASN A 62 7.95 20.58 10.10
C ASN A 62 7.58 21.23 8.76
N GLY A 63 6.36 21.75 8.66
CA GLY A 63 5.79 22.26 7.41
C GLY A 63 4.96 21.26 6.61
N GLY A 64 4.86 20.00 7.06
CA GLY A 64 4.02 18.97 6.44
C GLY A 64 4.81 17.91 5.66
N MET A 65 4.24 16.72 5.53
CA MET A 65 4.88 15.59 4.83
C MET A 65 5.06 15.82 3.33
N ASP A 66 4.29 16.73 2.73
CA ASP A 66 4.44 17.12 1.33
C ASP A 66 5.77 17.85 1.04
N MET A 67 6.50 18.27 2.07
CA MET A 67 7.86 18.80 1.94
C MET A 67 8.84 17.76 1.37
N ILE A 68 8.58 16.46 1.53
CA ILE A 68 9.36 15.40 0.89
C ILE A 68 9.26 15.53 -0.63
N THR A 69 8.03 15.56 -1.16
CA THR A 69 7.81 15.61 -2.63
C THR A 69 8.25 16.95 -3.21
N LYS A 70 8.05 18.06 -2.49
CA LYS A 70 8.59 19.38 -2.84
C LYS A 70 10.13 19.38 -2.88
N GLY A 71 10.79 18.68 -1.96
CA GLY A 71 12.24 18.54 -1.91
C GLY A 71 12.81 17.64 -3.01
N LEU A 72 12.08 16.60 -3.41
CA LEU A 72 12.46 15.70 -4.52
C LEU A 72 12.30 16.37 -5.89
N SER A 73 11.25 17.18 -6.08
CA SER A 73 10.94 17.83 -7.35
C SER A 73 12.14 18.53 -8.02
N PRO A 74 12.95 19.38 -7.34
CA PRO A 74 14.09 20.06 -7.97
C PRO A 74 15.23 19.10 -8.38
N ILE A 75 15.46 18.00 -7.65
CA ILE A 75 16.60 17.11 -7.88
C ILE A 75 16.36 16.06 -8.97
N VAL A 76 15.10 15.71 -9.25
CA VAL A 76 14.78 14.74 -10.31
C VAL A 76 15.06 15.38 -11.67
N LYS A 77 15.90 14.71 -12.48
CA LYS A 77 16.31 15.17 -13.81
C LYS A 77 15.11 15.32 -14.76
N ASN A 78 14.26 14.30 -14.84
CA ASN A 78 13.06 14.30 -15.66
C ASN A 78 11.85 14.66 -14.79
N LYS A 79 11.25 15.83 -15.01
CA LYS A 79 10.13 16.27 -14.18
C LYS A 79 8.89 15.40 -14.40
N PRO A 80 8.06 15.16 -13.36
CA PRO A 80 6.80 14.47 -13.52
C PRO A 80 5.90 15.17 -14.54
N ILE A 81 5.23 14.38 -15.39
CA ILE A 81 4.18 14.88 -16.28
C ILE A 81 2.84 14.60 -15.60
N ILE A 82 2.17 15.66 -15.15
CA ILE A 82 0.87 15.57 -14.48
C ILE A 82 -0.27 15.42 -15.51
N ASP A 83 -1.48 15.15 -15.01
CA ASP A 83 -2.71 14.97 -15.82
C ASP A 83 -2.58 13.90 -16.93
N SER A 84 -1.71 12.92 -16.70
CA SER A 84 -1.30 11.91 -17.69
C SER A 84 -1.64 10.50 -17.21
N ARG A 85 -2.93 10.22 -16.98
CA ARG A 85 -3.38 8.90 -16.53
C ARG A 85 -3.11 7.84 -17.59
N VAL A 86 -2.27 6.86 -17.25
CA VAL A 86 -2.05 5.67 -18.08
C VAL A 86 -3.32 4.82 -18.07
N THR A 87 -3.80 4.47 -19.26
CA THR A 87 -5.03 3.68 -19.46
C THR A 87 -4.76 2.28 -19.98
N ALA A 88 -3.60 2.04 -20.60
CA ALA A 88 -3.18 0.72 -21.05
C ALA A 88 -1.66 0.57 -21.10
N ILE A 89 -1.21 -0.65 -20.80
CA ILE A 89 0.16 -1.14 -20.98
C ILE A 89 0.06 -2.42 -21.81
N THR A 90 0.77 -2.50 -22.94
CA THR A 90 0.77 -3.68 -23.82
C THR A 90 2.17 -4.00 -24.32
N SER A 91 2.54 -5.28 -24.45
CA SER A 91 3.81 -5.64 -25.09
C SER A 91 3.77 -5.41 -26.60
N ASN A 92 4.93 -5.03 -27.12
CA ASN A 92 5.26 -5.22 -28.51
C ASN A 92 6.09 -6.50 -28.65
N ALA A 93 5.47 -7.56 -29.20
CA ALA A 93 6.13 -8.85 -29.38
C ALA A 93 7.31 -8.80 -30.37
N ALA A 94 7.37 -7.77 -31.24
CA ALA A 94 8.40 -7.69 -32.28
C ALA A 94 9.77 -7.24 -31.73
N ASP A 95 9.79 -6.38 -30.71
CA ASP A 95 11.02 -5.77 -30.17
C ASP A 95 11.13 -5.84 -28.64
N GLY A 96 10.15 -6.44 -27.96
CA GLY A 96 10.14 -6.59 -26.50
C GLY A 96 9.81 -5.31 -25.73
N THR A 97 9.52 -4.20 -26.41
CA THR A 97 9.15 -2.93 -25.77
C THR A 97 7.73 -2.95 -25.19
N LEU A 98 7.45 -2.02 -24.29
CA LEU A 98 6.15 -1.82 -23.67
C LEU A 98 5.51 -0.53 -24.17
N ASN A 99 4.32 -0.65 -24.74
CA ASN A 99 3.51 0.46 -25.21
C ASN A 99 2.65 1.01 -24.08
N ILE A 100 2.84 2.29 -23.75
CA ILE A 100 2.07 3.01 -22.73
C ILE A 100 1.11 3.95 -23.40
N THR A 101 -0.17 3.76 -23.11
CA THR A 101 -1.25 4.62 -23.63
C THR A 101 -1.71 5.60 -22.56
N VAL A 102 -1.67 6.88 -22.90
CA VAL A 102 -2.27 7.98 -22.14
C VAL A 102 -3.26 8.66 -23.06
N ASN A 103 -4.53 8.69 -22.67
CA ASN A 103 -5.65 9.13 -23.54
C ASN A 103 -5.67 8.34 -24.87
N THR A 104 -5.39 9.00 -25.98
CA THR A 104 -5.32 8.40 -27.33
C THR A 104 -3.89 8.25 -27.86
N THR A 105 -2.89 8.63 -27.07
CA THR A 105 -1.48 8.61 -27.47
C THR A 105 -0.78 7.41 -26.88
N THR A 106 -0.14 6.61 -27.72
CA THR A 106 0.67 5.46 -27.32
C THR A 106 2.13 5.73 -27.61
N LYS A 107 3.01 5.44 -26.66
CA LYS A 107 4.47 5.55 -26.81
C LYS A 107 5.17 4.26 -26.35
N PRO A 108 6.21 3.80 -27.07
CA PRO A 108 7.00 2.66 -26.66
C PRO A 108 8.05 3.05 -25.60
N TYR A 109 8.29 2.14 -24.67
CA TYR A 109 9.33 2.23 -23.64
C TYR A 109 10.06 0.89 -23.53
N ALA A 110 11.36 0.92 -23.29
CA ALA A 110 12.13 -0.30 -23.03
C ALA A 110 11.71 -0.95 -21.70
N TYR A 111 11.49 -0.12 -20.68
CA TYR A 111 11.13 -0.54 -19.32
C TYR A 111 9.97 0.27 -18.78
N VAL A 112 9.16 -0.38 -17.93
CA VAL A 112 8.07 0.26 -17.20
C VAL A 112 8.09 -0.21 -15.75
N ILE A 113 8.12 0.75 -14.83
CA ILE A 113 7.90 0.50 -13.40
C ILE A 113 6.55 1.10 -13.05
N SER A 114 5.60 0.26 -12.67
CA SER A 114 4.29 0.68 -12.20
C SER A 114 4.32 0.86 -10.68
N THR A 115 4.10 2.08 -10.22
CA THR A 115 4.03 2.43 -8.78
C THR A 115 2.62 2.80 -8.33
N VAL A 116 1.59 2.49 -9.12
CA VAL A 116 0.20 2.75 -8.73
C VAL A 116 -0.28 1.67 -7.74
N PRO A 117 -1.21 1.98 -6.82
CA PRO A 117 -1.80 0.96 -5.97
C PRO A 117 -2.44 -0.13 -6.82
N LEU A 118 -2.21 -1.39 -6.45
CA LEU A 118 -2.54 -2.56 -7.27
C LEU A 118 -4.03 -2.65 -7.65
N GLU A 119 -4.90 -2.19 -6.77
CA GLU A 119 -6.36 -2.20 -6.96
C GLU A 119 -6.89 -1.09 -7.90
N THR A 120 -6.06 -0.13 -8.33
CA THR A 120 -6.50 0.99 -9.21
C THR A 120 -6.75 0.58 -10.67
N GLY A 121 -6.62 -0.72 -10.97
CA GLY A 121 -7.21 -1.38 -12.13
C GLY A 121 -6.68 -0.92 -13.49
N PHE A 122 -5.57 -1.50 -13.94
CA PHE A 122 -5.28 -1.51 -15.38
C PHE A 122 -6.13 -2.57 -16.08
N LYS A 123 -6.76 -2.20 -17.21
CA LYS A 123 -7.23 -3.21 -18.17
C LYS A 123 -6.02 -3.69 -18.97
N PHE A 124 -5.31 -4.69 -18.47
CA PHE A 124 -4.33 -5.42 -19.29
C PHE A 124 -5.09 -6.14 -20.42
N LYS A 125 -5.02 -5.60 -21.64
CA LYS A 125 -5.48 -6.31 -22.84
C LYS A 125 -4.35 -7.21 -23.34
N SER A 126 -4.68 -8.50 -23.48
CA SER A 126 -4.02 -9.63 -24.18
C SER A 126 -2.84 -10.40 -23.57
N HIS A 127 -3.04 -11.73 -23.53
CA HIS A 127 -2.14 -12.87 -23.83
C HIS A 127 -0.70 -12.84 -23.30
N TRP A 128 -0.50 -12.95 -21.99
CA TRP A 128 0.80 -13.26 -21.39
C TRP A 128 0.81 -14.67 -20.82
N ASP A 129 1.88 -15.43 -20.99
CA ASP A 129 1.99 -16.79 -20.43
C ASP A 129 2.09 -16.81 -18.88
N TYR A 130 2.39 -15.65 -18.27
CA TYR A 130 2.43 -15.44 -16.81
C TYR A 130 1.19 -14.69 -16.27
N ASP A 131 0.20 -14.38 -17.12
CA ASP A 131 -0.94 -13.51 -16.81
C ASP A 131 -1.88 -14.09 -15.76
N SER A 132 -2.02 -15.43 -15.69
CA SER A 132 -3.03 -16.05 -14.83
C SER A 132 -2.75 -15.83 -13.35
N LEU A 133 -1.48 -15.91 -12.92
CA LEU A 133 -1.10 -15.76 -11.51
C LEU A 133 -0.99 -14.30 -11.08
N ILE A 134 -0.50 -13.40 -11.94
CA ILE A 134 -0.49 -11.96 -11.66
C ILE A 134 -1.92 -11.41 -11.64
N ARG A 135 -2.79 -11.83 -12.59
CA ARG A 135 -4.22 -11.51 -12.52
C ARG A 135 -4.90 -12.14 -11.33
N MET A 136 -4.51 -13.35 -10.91
CA MET A 136 -5.03 -13.97 -9.70
C MET A 136 -4.56 -13.23 -8.45
N GLY A 137 -3.32 -12.74 -8.39
CA GLY A 137 -2.82 -11.89 -7.31
C GLY A 137 -3.55 -10.55 -7.25
N LEU A 138 -3.58 -9.82 -8.37
CA LEU A 138 -4.35 -8.57 -8.50
C LEU A 138 -5.86 -8.79 -8.27
N GLY A 139 -6.39 -9.95 -8.65
CA GLY A 139 -7.80 -10.34 -8.49
C GLY A 139 -8.16 -10.83 -7.09
N ARG A 140 -7.22 -11.43 -6.35
CA ARG A 140 -7.36 -11.79 -4.91
C ARG A 140 -7.21 -10.58 -3.99
N LEU A 141 -6.54 -9.52 -4.48
CA LEU A 141 -6.52 -8.21 -3.84
C LEU A 141 -7.73 -7.34 -4.25
N ALA A 142 -8.49 -7.75 -5.27
CA ALA A 142 -9.76 -7.13 -5.65
C ALA A 142 -10.88 -7.59 -4.67
N PRO A 143 -12.01 -6.85 -4.53
CA PRO A 143 -12.64 -6.52 -3.25
C PRO A 143 -13.44 -7.60 -2.51
N GLU A 144 -13.21 -8.89 -2.74
CA GLU A 144 -14.14 -9.92 -2.28
C GLU A 144 -14.01 -10.25 -0.79
N VAL A 145 -12.90 -9.90 -0.12
CA VAL A 145 -12.76 -10.10 1.34
C VAL A 145 -11.87 -9.02 1.96
N LEU A 146 -12.39 -7.81 2.15
CA LEU A 146 -11.87 -6.86 3.14
C LEU A 146 -13.02 -6.49 4.08
N PRO A 147 -12.97 -6.85 5.37
CA PRO A 147 -14.01 -6.47 6.31
C PRO A 147 -14.02 -4.94 6.42
N GLU A 148 -15.22 -4.40 6.20
CA GLU A 148 -15.59 -3.00 6.36
C GLU A 148 -14.71 -1.97 5.62
N ARG A 149 -14.84 -1.98 4.29
CA ARG A 149 -14.71 -0.74 3.51
C ARG A 149 -15.55 0.36 4.18
N ILE A 150 -14.94 1.53 4.40
CA ILE A 150 -15.66 2.81 4.41
C ILE A 150 -16.23 2.97 2.98
N GLN A 151 -17.39 2.38 2.73
CA GLN A 151 -18.10 2.55 1.46
C GLN A 151 -18.94 3.82 1.52
N PRO A 152 -18.90 4.67 0.47
CA PRO A 152 -19.90 5.71 0.33
C PRO A 152 -21.28 5.08 0.09
N HIS A 153 -22.14 5.17 1.10
CA HIS A 153 -23.60 5.03 1.04
C HIS A 153 -24.18 3.68 0.59
N LEU A 154 -23.98 2.63 1.38
CA LEU A 154 -24.87 1.45 1.38
C LEU A 154 -25.67 1.38 2.69
N GLY A 155 -26.77 2.16 2.75
CA GLY A 155 -27.83 2.01 3.76
C GLY A 155 -27.47 2.46 5.19
N THR A 156 -28.49 2.82 5.96
CA THR A 156 -28.39 3.29 7.36
C THR A 156 -28.03 2.18 8.37
N THR A 157 -27.57 1.02 7.91
CA THR A 157 -27.39 -0.20 8.71
C THR A 157 -25.96 -0.74 8.70
N GLN A 158 -25.02 -0.11 7.99
CA GLN A 158 -23.63 -0.53 8.00
C GLN A 158 -22.91 0.10 9.19
N ALA A 159 -22.25 -0.73 10.00
CA ALA A 159 -21.32 -0.27 11.01
C ALA A 159 -19.92 -0.11 10.36
N PRO A 160 -19.11 0.87 10.82
CA PRO A 160 -19.54 2.02 11.61
C PRO A 160 -20.42 2.97 10.77
N TYR A 161 -21.39 3.61 11.44
CA TYR A 161 -22.28 4.62 10.83
C TYR A 161 -21.47 5.69 10.10
N GLN A 162 -21.78 5.90 8.82
CA GLN A 162 -21.18 6.95 8.01
C GLN A 162 -22.09 8.20 8.04
N PRO A 163 -21.56 9.39 8.38
CA PRO A 163 -22.35 10.63 8.36
C PRO A 163 -22.85 10.94 6.94
N ASN A 164 -24.04 11.52 6.82
CA ASN A 164 -24.67 11.82 5.53
C ASN A 164 -24.03 13.02 4.81
N GLY A 165 -23.11 13.73 5.46
CA GLY A 165 -22.42 14.87 4.88
C GLY A 165 -21.36 15.44 5.81
N PHE A 166 -20.58 16.38 5.26
CA PHE A 166 -19.45 17.01 5.95
C PHE A 166 -19.85 17.71 7.26
N ASP A 167 -20.95 18.46 7.26
CA ASP A 167 -21.42 19.17 8.47
C ASP A 167 -21.85 18.21 9.58
N GLU A 168 -22.43 17.06 9.21
CA GLU A 168 -22.79 16.00 10.15
C GLU A 168 -21.54 15.33 10.72
N LEU A 169 -20.52 15.08 9.87
CA LEU A 169 -19.22 14.58 10.31
C LEU A 169 -18.58 15.53 11.33
N VAL A 170 -18.50 16.82 11.02
CA VAL A 170 -17.95 17.85 11.94
C VAL A 170 -18.73 17.87 13.26
N THR A 171 -20.06 17.83 13.20
CA THR A 171 -20.92 17.82 14.39
C THR A 171 -20.70 16.57 15.24
N LEU A 172 -20.59 15.40 14.61
CA LEU A 172 -20.32 14.12 15.29
C LEU A 172 -18.95 14.15 15.97
N THR A 173 -17.91 14.59 15.26
CA THR A 173 -16.55 14.73 15.81
C THR A 173 -16.53 15.66 17.01
N LEU A 174 -17.15 16.85 16.92
CA LEU A 174 -17.21 17.80 18.04
C LEU A 174 -17.97 17.22 19.24
N ARG A 175 -19.05 16.47 19.01
CA ARG A 175 -19.79 15.78 20.08
C ARG A 175 -18.93 14.72 20.77
N ASN A 176 -18.18 13.93 20.01
CA ASN A 176 -17.30 12.90 20.60
C ASN A 176 -16.14 13.51 21.37
N LEU A 177 -15.51 14.57 20.84
CA LEU A 177 -14.47 15.32 21.56
C LEU A 177 -15.01 15.95 22.84
N ALA A 178 -16.17 16.60 22.79
CA ALA A 178 -16.82 17.20 23.95
C ALA A 178 -17.06 16.17 25.07
N SER A 179 -17.57 14.98 24.70
CA SER A 179 -17.76 13.85 25.61
C SER A 179 -16.44 13.35 26.19
N ARG A 180 -15.42 13.12 25.34
CA ARG A 180 -14.11 12.57 25.75
C ARG A 180 -13.36 13.48 26.71
N HIS A 181 -13.47 14.80 26.52
CA HIS A 181 -12.76 15.82 27.29
C HIS A 181 -13.63 16.47 28.38
N ASN A 182 -14.89 16.05 28.54
CA ASN A 182 -15.83 16.60 29.51
C ASN A 182 -16.01 18.14 29.41
N VAL A 183 -16.21 18.63 28.18
CA VAL A 183 -16.48 20.05 27.88
C VAL A 183 -17.76 20.18 27.07
N SER A 184 -18.31 21.39 26.95
CA SER A 184 -19.48 21.61 26.11
C SER A 184 -19.12 21.63 24.61
N ILE A 185 -20.06 21.23 23.75
CA ILE A 185 -19.90 21.37 22.29
C ILE A 185 -19.68 22.85 21.93
N GLY A 186 -20.42 23.77 22.56
CA GLY A 186 -20.28 25.22 22.31
C GLY A 186 -18.88 25.76 22.62
N TYR A 187 -18.20 25.22 23.64
CA TYR A 187 -16.80 25.56 23.93
C TYR A 187 -15.87 25.17 22.78
N LEU A 188 -16.01 23.96 22.24
CA LEU A 188 -15.19 23.48 21.11
C LEU A 188 -15.56 24.18 19.80
N SER A 189 -16.85 24.35 19.51
CA SER A 189 -17.32 25.07 18.32
C SER A 189 -16.81 26.51 18.27
N GLY A 190 -16.71 27.20 19.41
CA GLY A 190 -16.17 28.55 19.50
C GLY A 190 -14.65 28.65 19.23
N GLN A 191 -13.93 27.52 19.23
CA GLN A 191 -12.49 27.43 18.95
C GLN A 191 -12.19 26.84 17.57
N LEU A 192 -13.20 26.38 16.83
CA LEU A 192 -13.00 25.76 15.52
C LEU A 192 -12.66 26.82 14.47
N GLU A 193 -11.42 26.82 13.98
CA GLU A 193 -10.98 27.73 12.92
C GLU A 193 -11.34 27.22 11.52
N GLY A 194 -11.41 25.90 11.35
CA GLY A 194 -11.75 25.25 10.10
C GLY A 194 -11.71 23.73 10.21
N ALA A 195 -12.31 23.05 9.24
CA ALA A 195 -12.31 21.59 9.16
C ALA A 195 -12.06 21.15 7.71
N TYR A 196 -11.43 19.99 7.57
CA TYR A 196 -11.23 19.31 6.30
C TYR A 196 -11.29 17.80 6.56
N ALA A 197 -11.87 17.05 5.63
CA ALA A 197 -11.95 15.61 5.70
C ALA A 197 -11.55 15.02 4.34
N TYR A 198 -10.85 13.90 4.35
CA TYR A 198 -10.47 13.17 3.16
C TYR A 198 -10.64 11.68 3.40
N ASP A 199 -11.28 11.01 2.44
CA ASP A 199 -11.49 9.58 2.44
C ASP A 199 -10.66 8.97 1.30
N TRP A 200 -9.62 8.20 1.67
CA TRP A 200 -8.72 7.56 0.72
C TRP A 200 -9.44 6.56 -0.19
N TYR A 201 -10.53 5.95 0.27
CA TYR A 201 -11.33 4.99 -0.49
C TYR A 201 -12.22 5.65 -1.55
N GLN A 202 -12.43 6.97 -1.46
CA GLN A 202 -13.16 7.75 -2.46
C GLN A 202 -12.24 8.43 -3.49
N SER A 203 -10.93 8.25 -3.37
CA SER A 203 -9.98 8.78 -4.34
C SER A 203 -10.19 8.12 -5.71
N ALA A 204 -10.19 8.92 -6.78
CA ALA A 204 -10.20 8.38 -8.14
C ALA A 204 -8.84 7.81 -8.58
N TYR A 205 -7.79 8.06 -7.79
CA TYR A 205 -6.40 7.71 -8.10
C TYR A 205 -5.83 6.64 -7.18
N LEU A 206 -6.56 6.29 -6.11
CA LEU A 206 -6.18 5.32 -5.11
C LEU A 206 -7.38 4.42 -4.89
N ALA A 207 -7.16 3.17 -4.51
CA ALA A 207 -8.24 2.22 -4.30
C ALA A 207 -8.51 1.96 -2.81
N GLY A 208 -7.80 2.66 -1.94
CA GLY A 208 -7.83 2.54 -0.49
C GLY A 208 -6.70 3.34 0.13
N ALA A 209 -6.52 3.22 1.44
CA ALA A 209 -5.48 3.92 2.17
C ALA A 209 -4.09 3.31 1.91
N PHE A 210 -3.95 2.00 2.11
CA PHE A 210 -2.71 1.22 2.00
C PHE A 210 -3.04 -0.27 2.02
N ALA A 211 -2.04 -1.12 1.74
CA ALA A 211 -2.19 -2.56 1.83
C ALA A 211 -2.23 -3.06 3.27
N ILE A 212 -3.14 -4.00 3.54
CA ILE A 212 -3.16 -4.86 4.71
C ILE A 212 -3.35 -6.27 4.16
N PHE A 213 -2.35 -7.12 4.32
CA PHE A 213 -2.42 -8.46 3.76
C PHE A 213 -3.18 -9.41 4.68
N GLY A 214 -4.13 -10.12 4.08
CA GLY A 214 -4.83 -11.22 4.71
C GLY A 214 -4.04 -12.54 4.62
N PRO A 215 -4.61 -13.62 5.17
CA PRO A 215 -3.95 -14.92 5.21
C PRO A 215 -3.40 -15.38 3.84
N GLU A 216 -2.18 -15.91 3.86
CA GLU A 216 -1.38 -16.38 2.73
C GLU A 216 -0.94 -15.30 1.71
N GLN A 217 -1.33 -14.04 1.84
CA GLN A 217 -1.05 -13.05 0.79
C GLN A 217 0.42 -12.64 0.70
N PHE A 218 1.17 -12.62 1.81
CA PHE A 218 2.61 -12.40 1.75
C PHE A 218 3.32 -13.60 1.11
N GLY A 219 3.00 -14.82 1.55
CA GLY A 219 3.65 -16.05 1.08
C GLY A 219 3.26 -16.50 -0.33
N SER A 220 2.20 -15.91 -0.91
CA SER A 220 1.73 -16.25 -2.26
C SER A 220 1.67 -15.02 -3.17
N VAL A 221 0.69 -14.13 -2.94
CA VAL A 221 0.37 -13.01 -3.82
C VAL A 221 1.56 -12.07 -4.00
N MET A 222 2.24 -11.71 -2.91
CA MET A 222 3.38 -10.79 -2.94
C MET A 222 4.52 -11.33 -3.81
N LEU A 223 4.92 -12.59 -3.63
CA LEU A 223 6.03 -13.20 -4.37
C LEU A 223 5.78 -13.17 -5.89
N TYR A 224 4.54 -13.42 -6.32
CA TYR A 224 4.19 -13.34 -7.75
C TYR A 224 4.24 -11.91 -8.29
N LEU A 225 3.79 -10.93 -7.51
CA LEU A 225 3.79 -9.53 -7.93
C LEU A 225 5.16 -8.87 -7.89
N MET A 226 6.06 -9.38 -7.04
CA MET A 226 7.47 -8.97 -7.01
C MET A 226 8.29 -9.57 -8.15
N THR A 227 7.76 -10.55 -8.90
CA THR A 227 8.45 -11.10 -10.06
C THR A 227 8.22 -10.19 -11.29
N PRO A 228 9.28 -9.67 -11.94
CA PRO A 228 9.13 -8.88 -13.15
C PRO A 228 8.49 -9.66 -14.29
N ALA A 229 7.61 -9.00 -15.03
CA ALA A 229 7.00 -9.55 -16.23
C ALA A 229 7.74 -9.08 -17.49
N GLN A 230 7.33 -9.64 -18.63
CA GLN A 230 7.87 -9.33 -19.95
C GLN A 230 9.40 -9.41 -20.00
N ALA A 231 9.93 -10.60 -19.68
CA ALA A 231 11.38 -10.86 -19.66
C ALA A 231 12.18 -9.83 -18.83
N GLY A 232 11.59 -9.32 -17.75
CA GLY A 232 12.23 -8.34 -16.87
C GLY A 232 12.07 -6.89 -17.29
N HIS A 233 11.17 -6.56 -18.23
CA HIS A 233 10.94 -5.19 -18.69
C HIS A 233 9.76 -4.48 -17.99
N MET A 234 8.88 -5.24 -17.33
CA MET A 234 7.75 -4.71 -16.57
C MET A 234 7.93 -5.04 -15.09
N HIS A 235 7.93 -4.01 -14.26
CA HIS A 235 8.11 -4.12 -12.81
C HIS A 235 6.96 -3.45 -12.06
N TRP A 236 6.75 -3.90 -10.82
CA TRP A 236 5.83 -3.28 -9.89
C TRP A 236 6.54 -2.88 -8.60
N GLY A 237 6.19 -1.70 -8.10
CA GLY A 237 6.68 -1.14 -6.86
C GLY A 237 5.60 -0.32 -6.17
N GLY A 238 5.93 0.23 -5.01
CA GLY A 238 4.98 0.84 -4.10
C GLY A 238 4.94 0.11 -2.77
N GLU A 239 4.27 0.69 -1.78
CA GLU A 239 4.27 0.18 -0.41
C GLU A 239 3.80 -1.28 -0.32
N THR A 240 2.81 -1.67 -1.12
CA THR A 240 2.24 -3.03 -1.15
C THR A 240 3.22 -4.14 -1.58
N LEU A 241 4.37 -3.79 -2.16
CA LEU A 241 5.36 -4.75 -2.66
C LEU A 241 6.68 -4.62 -1.90
N SER A 242 6.52 -4.54 -0.59
CA SER A 242 7.51 -4.44 0.47
C SER A 242 6.88 -4.94 1.78
N SER A 243 7.67 -5.44 2.73
CA SER A 243 7.21 -5.72 4.10
C SER A 243 6.83 -4.46 4.90
N GLY A 244 7.13 -3.27 4.39
CA GLY A 244 6.81 -1.97 4.99
C GLY A 244 5.46 -1.38 4.54
N HIS A 245 4.39 -2.19 4.53
CA HIS A 245 3.04 -1.73 4.17
C HIS A 245 2.62 -0.49 4.97
N ALA A 246 1.91 0.45 4.34
CA ALA A 246 1.49 1.75 4.88
C ALA A 246 2.61 2.76 5.19
N TRP A 247 3.89 2.43 4.97
CA TRP A 247 5.02 3.29 5.28
C TRP A 247 5.78 3.76 4.03
N ILE A 248 6.33 4.98 4.11
CA ILE A 248 7.21 5.54 3.07
C ILE A 248 8.41 4.62 2.82
N THR A 249 8.95 4.00 3.88
CA THR A 249 10.05 3.04 3.77
C THR A 249 9.70 1.90 2.83
N GLY A 250 8.47 1.37 2.84
CA GLY A 250 8.11 0.29 1.92
C GLY A 250 8.06 0.72 0.46
N ALA A 251 7.61 1.96 0.20
CA ALA A 251 7.70 2.54 -1.13
C ALA A 251 9.16 2.77 -1.59
N LEU A 252 10.06 3.12 -0.68
CA LEU A 252 11.49 3.32 -1.00
C LEU A 252 12.22 2.00 -1.22
N ASN A 253 11.94 0.99 -0.39
CA ASN A 253 12.58 -0.32 -0.52
C ASN A 253 12.15 -1.02 -1.81
N SER A 254 10.85 -0.99 -2.14
CA SER A 254 10.37 -1.50 -3.44
C SER A 254 11.00 -0.77 -4.63
N ALA A 255 11.22 0.55 -4.53
CA ALA A 255 11.92 1.31 -5.57
C ALA A 255 13.41 0.92 -5.69
N TYR A 256 14.10 0.70 -4.56
CA TYR A 256 15.46 0.17 -4.55
C TYR A 256 15.50 -1.21 -5.20
N ARG A 257 14.58 -2.11 -4.82
CA ARG A 257 14.41 -3.42 -5.44
C ARG A 257 14.28 -3.26 -6.94
N ASN A 258 13.30 -2.52 -7.45
CA ASN A 258 13.10 -2.35 -8.91
C ASN A 258 14.37 -1.87 -9.64
N ALA A 259 15.20 -1.04 -9.02
CA ALA A 259 16.48 -0.64 -9.59
C ALA A 259 17.46 -1.81 -9.71
N VAL A 260 17.55 -2.67 -8.69
CA VAL A 260 18.32 -3.93 -8.74
C VAL A 260 17.77 -4.87 -9.81
N GLU A 261 16.46 -5.04 -9.88
CA GLU A 261 15.80 -5.93 -10.86
C GLU A 261 16.15 -5.53 -12.29
N LEU A 262 16.04 -4.24 -12.62
CA LEU A 262 16.37 -3.71 -13.95
C LEU A 262 17.85 -3.91 -14.25
N GLN A 263 18.74 -3.59 -13.30
CA GLN A 263 20.17 -3.76 -13.49
C GLN A 263 20.57 -5.23 -13.62
N TYR A 264 19.86 -6.14 -12.96
CA TYR A 264 20.02 -7.58 -13.11
C TYR A 264 19.58 -8.05 -14.51
N THR A 265 18.41 -7.62 -14.98
CA THR A 265 17.91 -7.93 -16.34
C THR A 265 18.92 -7.52 -17.43
N GLU A 266 19.58 -6.37 -17.25
CA GLU A 266 20.56 -5.83 -18.19
C GLU A 266 22.01 -6.30 -17.97
N GLY A 267 22.28 -7.12 -16.94
CA GLY A 267 23.64 -7.57 -16.61
C GLY A 267 24.60 -6.45 -16.18
N LEU A 268 24.08 -5.37 -15.58
CA LEU A 268 24.82 -4.17 -15.18
C LEU A 268 25.46 -4.32 -13.79
N GLU A 269 26.39 -5.26 -13.64
CA GLU A 269 27.06 -5.56 -12.36
C GLU A 269 27.73 -4.32 -11.73
N ASP A 270 28.41 -3.50 -12.53
CA ASP A 270 29.07 -2.28 -12.05
C ASP A 270 28.06 -1.27 -11.45
N LYS A 271 26.84 -1.23 -12.00
CA LYS A 271 25.76 -0.36 -11.52
C LYS A 271 25.12 -0.87 -10.25
N LYS A 272 25.00 -2.20 -10.10
CA LYS A 272 24.56 -2.81 -8.83
C LYS A 272 25.55 -2.50 -7.71
N ALA A 273 26.85 -2.65 -8.00
CA ALA A 273 27.89 -2.27 -7.06
C ALA A 273 27.89 -0.77 -6.74
N GLU A 274 27.59 0.10 -7.71
CA GLU A 274 27.41 1.54 -7.49
C GLU A 274 26.20 1.84 -6.59
N LEU A 275 25.06 1.18 -6.83
CA LEU A 275 23.86 1.30 -6.01
C LEU A 275 24.15 0.94 -4.54
N VAL A 276 24.80 -0.20 -4.30
CA VAL A 276 25.18 -0.65 -2.94
C VAL A 276 26.16 0.33 -2.29
N ARG A 277 27.15 0.85 -3.03
CA ARG A 277 28.08 1.85 -2.48
C ARG A 277 27.39 3.16 -2.07
N MET A 278 26.37 3.57 -2.81
CA MET A 278 25.67 4.84 -2.57
C MET A 278 24.59 4.73 -1.50
N TRP A 279 23.85 3.63 -1.49
CA TRP A 279 22.61 3.49 -0.73
C TRP A 279 22.66 2.37 0.32
N GLY A 280 23.74 1.59 0.35
CA GLY A 280 23.86 0.42 1.20
C GLY A 280 23.10 -0.78 0.64
N VAL A 281 23.03 -1.84 1.46
CA VAL A 281 22.15 -2.99 1.22
C VAL A 281 20.86 -2.75 2.00
N ILE A 282 19.72 -3.02 1.37
CA ILE A 282 18.45 -3.08 2.08
C ILE A 282 18.23 -4.51 2.58
N ASP A 283 17.79 -4.63 3.83
CA ASP A 283 17.35 -5.89 4.42
C ASP A 283 15.84 -5.96 4.23
N GLU A 284 15.40 -6.59 3.15
CA GLU A 284 13.99 -6.77 2.75
C GLU A 284 13.78 -8.17 2.17
N ASP A 285 12.51 -8.55 2.00
CA ASP A 285 12.02 -9.85 1.51
C ASP A 285 12.85 -10.41 0.35
N ASP A 286 13.19 -11.70 0.47
CA ASP A 286 13.90 -12.46 -0.55
C ASP A 286 13.10 -12.45 -1.86
N MET A 287 13.72 -11.90 -2.91
CA MET A 287 13.12 -11.76 -4.23
C MET A 287 12.80 -13.14 -4.84
N GLY A 288 13.49 -14.22 -4.45
CA GLY A 288 13.23 -15.60 -4.88
C GLY A 288 13.44 -15.88 -6.39
N TRP A 289 13.43 -14.86 -7.25
CA TRP A 289 13.56 -14.96 -8.71
C TRP A 289 14.90 -14.42 -9.22
N CYS A 290 15.56 -13.50 -8.50
CA CYS A 290 16.93 -13.09 -8.79
C CYS A 290 17.86 -13.59 -7.69
N ASN A 291 18.82 -14.44 -8.08
CA ASN A 291 19.87 -14.91 -7.18
C ASN A 291 20.96 -13.82 -7.10
N TRP A 292 20.67 -12.76 -6.36
CA TRP A 292 21.61 -11.67 -6.12
C TRP A 292 22.02 -11.67 -4.65
N THR A 293 23.33 -11.69 -4.42
CA THR A 293 23.94 -11.48 -3.10
C THR A 293 24.80 -10.22 -3.21
N PRO A 294 24.52 -9.16 -2.43
CA PRO A 294 25.26 -7.91 -2.45
C PRO A 294 26.76 -8.03 -2.13
#